data_AF-I2CR18-F1
#
_entry.id   AF-I2CR18-F1
#
_cell.length_a   1.000
_cell.length_b   1.000
_cell.length_c   1.000
_cell.angle_alpha   90.00
_cell.angle_beta   90.00
_cell.angle_gamma   90.00
#
_symmetry.space_group_name_H-M   'P 1'
#
loop_
_entity.id
_entity.type
_entity.pdbx_description
1 polymer ?
#
loop_
_entity_poly.entity_id
_entity_poly.type
_entity_poly.pdbx_seq_one_letter_code
_entity_poly.pdbx_strand_id
1 'polypeptide(L)'
;MYEIAADGVSYAGDPRKKSTVLLVVGGRKDVLVRCPASGQYPLSSSKQESLINGYLGNGTDVYEGTIMTLHVERPAEEGKEGDGEEEALAERGGGEEESGLSVSLSLPPPRPPSHPQFQDLRTREPVDPARRLDYVFTTAGKGKRADGFVYSNFGVNNKTLSVQHVQRRIPLGALEEWRLSESDLGTPSVVNHPFHMHVNHFQIVGMSHGEGVDYAVGDWRDSISLPLLPAGGGFVTIRWRADDYTGKAPAHCHIFAHSDTGMSYTFEIYDPEKEKAGMVAREGEYPGDV
;
A
#
# COMPACT_ATOMS: atom_id res chain seq x y z
N MET A 1 -14.02 -12.69 -3.18
CA MET A 1 -12.74 -12.92 -2.48
C MET A 1 -12.79 -12.26 -1.11
N TYR A 2 -11.88 -12.60 -0.19
CA TYR A 2 -11.79 -11.98 1.13
C TYR A 2 -10.38 -11.45 1.37
N GLU A 3 -10.25 -10.15 1.61
CA GLU A 3 -8.99 -9.51 1.96
C GLU A 3 -8.74 -9.66 3.46
N ILE A 4 -7.55 -10.15 3.85
CA ILE A 4 -7.24 -10.52 5.25
C ILE A 4 -6.06 -9.74 5.83
N ALA A 5 -5.16 -9.24 4.97
CA ALA A 5 -3.98 -8.50 5.40
C ALA A 5 -3.48 -7.57 4.29
N ALA A 6 -2.63 -6.65 4.71
CA ALA A 6 -2.19 -5.51 3.96
C ALA A 6 -0.75 -5.18 4.37
N ASP A 7 0.17 -5.10 3.41
CA ASP A 7 1.58 -4.69 3.63
C ASP A 7 2.30 -5.47 4.75
N GLY A 8 1.97 -6.75 4.93
CA GLY A 8 2.54 -7.62 5.96
C GLY A 8 1.84 -7.52 7.33
N VAL A 9 0.68 -6.84 7.40
CA VAL A 9 -0.09 -6.64 8.64
C VAL A 9 -1.52 -7.15 8.46
N SER A 10 -1.95 -8.06 9.33
CA SER A 10 -3.31 -8.59 9.32
C SER A 10 -4.34 -7.59 9.84
N TYR A 11 -5.57 -7.66 9.34
CA TYR A 11 -6.63 -6.79 9.85
C TYR A 11 -7.09 -7.21 11.25
N ALA A 12 -7.45 -6.22 12.07
CA ALA A 12 -7.93 -6.47 13.44
C ALA A 12 -9.32 -7.12 13.52
N GLY A 13 -10.12 -7.00 12.46
CA GLY A 13 -11.49 -7.52 12.38
C GLY A 13 -11.67 -8.68 11.41
N ASP A 14 -12.92 -8.98 11.07
CA ASP A 14 -13.27 -10.05 10.15
C ASP A 14 -12.66 -9.83 8.74
N PRO A 15 -12.35 -10.93 8.03
CA PRO A 15 -11.96 -10.87 6.62
C PRO A 15 -12.93 -10.02 5.80
N ARG A 16 -12.38 -9.06 5.06
CA ARG A 16 -13.18 -8.09 4.30
C ARG A 16 -13.62 -8.73 2.99
N LYS A 17 -14.91 -8.96 2.82
CA LYS A 17 -15.43 -9.44 1.54
C LYS A 17 -15.24 -8.35 0.48
N LYS A 18 -14.55 -8.70 -0.61
CA LYS A 18 -14.23 -7.79 -1.72
C LYS A 18 -14.57 -8.45 -3.05
N SER A 19 -15.09 -7.64 -3.99
CA SER A 19 -15.17 -7.94 -5.43
C SER A 19 -13.98 -7.38 -6.19
N THR A 20 -13.36 -6.32 -5.67
CA THR A 20 -12.21 -5.61 -6.23
C THR A 20 -11.25 -5.27 -5.10
N VAL A 21 -9.95 -5.40 -5.34
CA VAL A 21 -8.88 -5.01 -4.41
C VAL A 21 -7.98 -4.03 -5.15
N LEU A 22 -7.73 -2.86 -4.55
CA LEU A 22 -6.75 -1.93 -5.08
C LEU A 22 -5.34 -2.43 -4.69
N LEU A 23 -4.51 -2.73 -5.69
CA LEU A 23 -3.12 -3.08 -5.49
C LEU A 23 -2.24 -1.91 -5.95
N VAL A 24 -1.79 -1.12 -4.98
CA VAL A 24 -0.89 0.00 -5.19
C VAL A 24 0.55 -0.47 -5.46
N VAL A 25 1.32 0.26 -6.26
CA VAL A 25 2.75 0.00 -6.46
C VAL A 25 3.48 0.06 -5.10
N GLY A 26 4.25 -0.97 -4.78
CA GLY A 26 4.89 -1.15 -3.47
C GLY A 26 4.00 -1.79 -2.41
N GLY A 27 2.68 -1.78 -2.59
CA GLY A 27 1.72 -2.39 -1.67
C GLY A 27 1.61 -3.90 -1.83
N ARG A 28 1.17 -4.56 -0.76
CA ARG A 28 0.83 -5.99 -0.75
C ARG A 28 -0.55 -6.20 -0.13
N LYS A 29 -1.26 -7.21 -0.64
CA LYS A 29 -2.60 -7.59 -0.19
C LYS A 29 -2.68 -9.11 -0.11
N ASP A 30 -3.06 -9.63 1.05
CA ASP A 30 -3.32 -11.06 1.20
C ASP A 30 -4.82 -11.30 1.04
N VAL A 31 -5.17 -12.20 0.12
CA VAL A 31 -6.55 -12.44 -0.28
C VAL A 31 -6.85 -13.93 -0.31
N LEU A 32 -7.96 -14.32 0.32
CA LEU A 32 -8.54 -15.64 0.21
C LEU A 32 -9.52 -15.70 -0.95
N VAL A 33 -9.28 -16.61 -1.88
CA VAL A 33 -10.15 -16.89 -3.02
C VAL A 33 -10.82 -18.24 -2.80
N ARG A 34 -12.15 -18.28 -2.91
CA ARG A 34 -12.95 -19.51 -2.82
C ARG A 34 -13.67 -19.72 -4.14
N CYS A 35 -13.33 -20.80 -4.82
CA CYS A 35 -14.00 -21.24 -6.03
C CYS A 35 -15.08 -22.26 -5.66
N PRO A 36 -16.37 -21.98 -5.93
CA PRO A 36 -17.46 -22.83 -5.45
C PRO A 36 -17.61 -24.15 -6.22
N ALA A 37 -17.11 -24.23 -7.45
CA ALA A 37 -17.20 -25.40 -8.31
C ALA A 37 -15.98 -25.51 -9.24
N SER A 38 -15.82 -26.64 -9.92
CA SER A 38 -14.89 -26.74 -11.04
C SER A 38 -15.20 -25.72 -12.12
N GLY A 39 -14.18 -25.22 -12.79
CA GLY A 39 -14.31 -24.23 -13.85
C GLY A 39 -13.08 -23.33 -13.97
N GLN A 40 -13.19 -22.34 -14.85
CA GLN A 40 -12.17 -21.33 -15.05
C GLN A 40 -12.63 -20.01 -14.42
N TYR A 41 -11.79 -19.46 -13.56
CA TYR A 41 -12.04 -18.19 -12.87
C TYR A 41 -10.96 -17.18 -13.26
N PRO A 42 -11.22 -16.29 -14.24
CA PRO A 42 -10.27 -15.25 -14.59
C PRO A 42 -10.17 -14.21 -13.48
N LEU A 43 -8.94 -13.87 -13.07
CA LEU A 43 -8.63 -12.69 -12.27
C LEU A 43 -8.19 -11.60 -13.24
N SER A 44 -8.97 -10.53 -13.30
CA SER A 44 -8.72 -9.39 -14.17
C SER A 44 -8.49 -8.11 -13.37
N SER A 45 -7.78 -7.19 -14.00
CA SER A 45 -7.72 -5.78 -13.60
C SER A 45 -8.62 -4.97 -14.52
N SER A 46 -9.29 -3.96 -13.97
CA SER A 46 -10.09 -3.01 -14.75
C SER A 46 -9.81 -1.59 -14.28
N LYS A 47 -9.77 -0.68 -15.26
CA LYS A 47 -9.67 0.75 -15.02
C LYS A 47 -11.04 1.40 -14.79
N GLN A 48 -12.16 0.72 -15.00
CA GLN A 48 -13.48 1.36 -15.17
C GLN A 48 -14.33 1.55 -13.91
N GLU A 49 -13.81 1.26 -12.72
CA GLU A 49 -14.55 1.54 -11.48
C GLU A 49 -14.54 3.06 -11.21
N SER A 50 -15.71 3.70 -11.29
CA SER A 50 -15.86 5.15 -11.17
C SER A 50 -15.29 5.72 -9.86
N LEU A 51 -15.43 4.96 -8.76
CA LEU A 51 -14.84 5.29 -7.46
C LEU A 51 -13.30 5.23 -7.48
N ILE A 52 -12.72 4.25 -8.17
CA ILE A 52 -11.26 4.09 -8.27
C ILE A 52 -10.67 5.18 -9.17
N ASN A 53 -11.34 5.52 -10.27
CA ASN A 53 -10.91 6.62 -11.16
C ASN A 53 -10.94 7.97 -10.45
N GLY A 54 -11.99 8.26 -9.66
CA GLY A 54 -12.05 9.48 -8.86
C GLY A 54 -10.98 9.55 -7.76
N TYR A 55 -10.51 8.39 -7.29
CA TYR A 55 -9.47 8.30 -6.27
C TYR A 55 -8.05 8.38 -6.84
N LEU A 56 -7.77 7.64 -7.92
CA LEU A 56 -6.46 7.58 -8.56
C LEU A 56 -6.23 8.72 -9.56
N GLY A 57 -7.27 9.40 -10.04
CA GLY A 57 -7.18 10.34 -11.15
C GLY A 57 -7.10 9.66 -12.53
N ASN A 58 -7.69 10.29 -13.53
CA ASN A 58 -7.87 9.69 -14.86
C ASN A 58 -6.57 9.45 -15.66
N GLY A 59 -5.51 10.19 -15.32
CA GLY A 59 -4.19 10.06 -15.93
C GLY A 59 -3.35 8.93 -15.35
N THR A 60 -3.79 8.30 -14.25
CA THR A 60 -3.09 7.15 -13.68
C THR A 60 -3.17 5.96 -14.62
N ASP A 61 -2.01 5.38 -14.91
CA ASP A 61 -1.93 4.16 -15.68
C ASP A 61 -2.31 2.98 -14.80
N VAL A 62 -3.33 2.26 -15.21
CA VAL A 62 -3.86 1.08 -14.53
C VAL A 62 -4.00 0.02 -15.58
N TYR A 63 -3.30 -1.10 -15.40
CA TYR A 63 -3.41 -2.24 -16.30
C TYR A 63 -4.87 -2.69 -16.41
N GLU A 64 -5.34 -2.95 -17.62
CA GLU A 64 -6.68 -3.49 -17.88
C GLU A 64 -6.57 -4.77 -18.70
N GLY A 65 -7.13 -5.86 -18.17
CA GLY A 65 -7.05 -7.18 -18.78
C GLY A 65 -6.98 -8.31 -17.77
N THR A 66 -6.90 -9.54 -18.28
CA THR A 66 -6.75 -10.74 -17.44
C THR A 66 -5.31 -10.85 -16.95
N ILE A 67 -5.14 -10.89 -15.62
CA ILE A 67 -3.85 -11.11 -14.96
C ILE A 67 -3.50 -12.59 -15.02
N MET A 68 -4.45 -13.44 -14.62
CA MET A 68 -4.31 -14.90 -14.62
C MET A 68 -5.67 -15.58 -14.64
N THR A 69 -5.71 -16.87 -14.96
CA THR A 69 -6.91 -17.71 -14.86
C THR A 69 -6.66 -18.83 -13.86
N LEU A 70 -7.54 -18.96 -12.86
CA LEU A 70 -7.55 -20.14 -11.99
C LEU A 70 -8.35 -21.25 -12.66
N HIS A 71 -7.69 -22.36 -12.98
CA HIS A 71 -8.32 -23.58 -13.43
C HIS A 71 -8.59 -24.46 -12.22
N VAL A 72 -9.86 -24.70 -11.92
CA VAL A 72 -10.29 -25.48 -10.76
C VAL A 72 -10.94 -26.75 -11.27
N GLU A 73 -10.41 -27.89 -10.84
CA GLU A 73 -10.92 -29.20 -11.18
C GLU A 73 -11.35 -29.92 -9.90
N ARG A 74 -12.34 -30.80 -10.02
CA ARG A 74 -12.65 -31.72 -8.92
C ARG A 74 -11.50 -32.73 -8.86
N PRO A 75 -11.06 -33.14 -7.67
CA PRO A 75 -10.16 -34.28 -7.57
C PRO A 75 -10.80 -35.46 -8.30
N ALA A 76 -10.02 -36.16 -9.14
CA ALA A 76 -10.46 -37.42 -9.69
C ALA A 76 -10.79 -38.34 -8.51
N GLU A 77 -11.97 -38.96 -8.50
CA GLU A 77 -12.27 -39.98 -7.50
C GLU A 77 -11.24 -41.10 -7.66
N GLU A 78 -10.42 -41.33 -6.63
CA GLU A 78 -9.51 -42.47 -6.61
C GLU A 78 -10.34 -43.76 -6.62
N GLY A 79 -10.40 -44.41 -7.77
CA GLY A 79 -10.71 -45.82 -7.90
C GLY A 79 -11.99 -46.17 -8.63
N LYS A 80 -11.96 -46.10 -9.97
CA LYS A 80 -12.41 -47.20 -10.84
C LYS A 80 -11.55 -47.22 -12.11
N GLU A 81 -10.47 -47.99 -12.08
CA GLU A 81 -10.00 -48.63 -13.32
C GLU A 81 -11.14 -49.55 -13.80
N GLY A 82 -11.65 -49.26 -14.98
CA GLY A 82 -12.77 -49.94 -15.61
C GLY A 82 -12.86 -49.52 -17.06
N ASP A 83 -11.91 -50.03 -17.84
CA ASP A 83 -11.96 -50.41 -19.25
C ASP A 83 -13.16 -49.90 -20.06
N GLY A 84 -12.88 -49.12 -21.10
CA GLY A 84 -13.62 -49.21 -22.37
C GLY A 84 -14.63 -48.11 -22.70
N GLU A 85 -14.31 -47.44 -23.81
CA GLU A 85 -15.20 -46.93 -24.86
C GLU A 85 -15.93 -45.58 -24.68
N GLU A 86 -15.76 -44.80 -25.74
CA GLU A 86 -16.34 -43.51 -26.08
C GLU A 86 -17.81 -43.68 -26.48
N GLU A 87 -18.76 -43.01 -25.83
CA GLU A 87 -20.04 -42.65 -26.47
C GLU A 87 -20.61 -41.32 -25.93
N ALA A 88 -21.23 -40.58 -26.85
CA ALA A 88 -21.85 -39.29 -26.65
C ALA A 88 -23.33 -39.40 -26.23
N LEU A 89 -23.84 -38.26 -25.71
CA LEU A 89 -25.25 -37.84 -25.60
C LEU A 89 -26.10 -38.42 -24.46
N ALA A 90 -26.57 -37.54 -23.56
CA ALA A 90 -27.96 -37.07 -23.47
C ALA A 90 -28.32 -36.57 -22.06
N GLU A 91 -29.12 -35.50 -22.01
CA GLU A 91 -29.78 -35.02 -20.81
C GLU A 91 -30.56 -36.13 -20.08
N ARG A 92 -30.45 -36.15 -18.75
CA ARG A 92 -31.52 -36.62 -17.87
C ARG A 92 -31.37 -36.03 -16.48
N GLY A 93 -32.40 -35.28 -16.08
CA GLY A 93 -32.58 -34.84 -14.71
C GLY A 93 -32.83 -36.03 -13.77
N GLY A 94 -32.26 -35.92 -12.58
CA GLY A 94 -32.45 -36.83 -11.47
C GLY A 94 -31.63 -36.30 -10.31
N GLY A 95 -32.31 -35.92 -9.23
CA GLY A 95 -31.65 -35.45 -8.02
C GLY A 95 -30.90 -36.60 -7.36
N GLU A 96 -29.58 -36.47 -7.31
CA GLU A 96 -28.74 -37.23 -6.40
C GLU A 96 -27.95 -36.22 -5.57
N GLU A 97 -28.11 -36.31 -4.25
CA GLU A 97 -27.28 -35.59 -3.29
C GLU A 97 -25.83 -36.06 -3.49
N GLU A 98 -25.05 -35.30 -4.27
CA GLU A 98 -23.62 -35.53 -4.41
C GLU A 98 -22.95 -35.26 -3.05
N SER A 99 -22.59 -36.33 -2.35
CA SER A 99 -21.67 -36.32 -1.23
C SER A 99 -20.24 -36.07 -1.72
N GLY A 100 -20.03 -34.93 -2.38
CA GLY A 100 -18.69 -34.39 -2.58
C GLY A 100 -18.09 -34.07 -1.21
N LEU A 101 -16.82 -34.40 -1.01
CA LEU A 101 -16.06 -34.02 0.19
C LEU A 101 -16.09 -32.49 0.32
N SER A 102 -17.10 -31.96 1.02
CA SER A 102 -17.21 -30.54 1.28
C SER A 102 -16.19 -30.20 2.35
N VAL A 103 -14.98 -29.85 1.92
CA VAL A 103 -14.03 -29.18 2.80
C VAL A 103 -14.63 -27.80 3.06
N SER A 104 -15.42 -27.72 4.13
CA SER A 104 -15.83 -26.47 4.75
C SER A 104 -14.58 -25.80 5.34
N LEU A 105 -13.78 -25.15 4.50
CA LEU A 105 -12.84 -24.13 4.95
C LEU A 105 -13.68 -22.98 5.51
N SER A 106 -13.79 -22.93 6.84
CA SER A 106 -14.24 -21.73 7.54
C SER A 106 -13.21 -20.64 7.31
N LEU A 107 -13.68 -19.39 7.25
CA LEU A 107 -12.76 -18.26 7.25
C LEU A 107 -11.92 -18.31 8.53
N PRO A 108 -10.62 -18.03 8.47
CA PRO A 108 -9.82 -17.93 9.67
C PRO A 108 -10.42 -16.84 10.58
N PRO A 109 -10.40 -17.04 11.91
CA PRO A 109 -10.84 -15.99 12.83
C PRO A 109 -9.96 -14.74 12.65
N PRO A 110 -10.49 -13.55 12.99
CA PRO A 110 -9.71 -12.32 13.04
C PRO A 110 -8.40 -12.54 13.81
N ARG A 111 -7.27 -12.16 13.20
CA ARG A 111 -5.97 -12.17 13.85
C ARG A 111 -5.46 -10.74 13.91
N PRO A 112 -5.73 -10.00 15.00
CA PRO A 112 -5.19 -8.67 15.12
C PRO A 112 -3.65 -8.71 15.12
N PRO A 113 -3.00 -7.66 14.62
CA PRO A 113 -1.56 -7.54 14.70
C PRO A 113 -1.09 -7.68 16.14
N SER A 114 -0.20 -8.63 16.41
CA SER A 114 0.27 -8.94 17.77
C SER A 114 1.63 -8.31 18.11
N HIS A 115 2.36 -7.79 17.11
CA HIS A 115 3.63 -7.13 17.37
C HIS A 115 3.43 -5.83 18.16
N PRO A 116 4.28 -5.52 19.17
CA PRO A 116 4.14 -4.31 19.98
C PRO A 116 4.09 -2.99 19.18
N GLN A 117 4.70 -2.96 17.99
CA GLN A 117 4.66 -1.79 17.10
C GLN A 117 3.26 -1.47 16.56
N PHE A 118 2.35 -2.44 16.55
CA PHE A 118 1.01 -2.30 15.98
C PHE A 118 -0.07 -1.94 17.00
N GLN A 119 0.33 -1.36 18.14
CA GLN A 119 -0.60 -0.80 19.11
C GLN A 119 -1.39 0.36 18.51
N ASP A 120 -2.71 0.41 18.76
CA ASP A 120 -3.59 1.42 18.17
C ASP A 120 -3.18 2.87 18.53
N LEU A 121 -2.58 3.56 17.57
CA LEU A 121 -2.05 4.92 17.71
C LEU A 121 -3.16 5.99 17.67
N ARG A 122 -4.39 5.63 17.30
CA ARG A 122 -5.55 6.52 17.34
C ARG A 122 -5.92 6.94 18.76
N THR A 123 -5.65 6.07 19.73
CA THR A 123 -6.02 6.24 21.15
C THR A 123 -4.98 6.99 21.98
N ARG A 124 -3.83 7.33 21.37
CA ARG A 124 -2.72 7.98 22.08
C ARG A 124 -2.94 9.49 22.22
N GLU A 125 -2.35 10.04 23.28
CA GLU A 125 -2.32 11.48 23.61
C GLU A 125 -2.00 12.35 22.37
N PRO A 126 -2.46 13.62 22.33
CA PRO A 126 -2.25 14.50 21.19
C PRO A 126 -0.79 14.52 20.76
N VAL A 127 -0.56 14.30 19.46
CA VAL A 127 0.78 14.38 18.89
C VAL A 127 1.30 15.81 19.05
N ASP A 128 2.46 15.94 19.69
CA ASP A 128 3.20 17.18 19.85
C ASP A 128 3.22 17.92 18.50
N PRO A 129 2.84 19.22 18.43
CA PRO A 129 2.88 19.99 17.19
C PRO A 129 4.23 19.91 16.44
N ALA A 130 5.35 19.79 17.16
CA ALA A 130 6.68 19.61 16.54
C ALA A 130 6.85 18.26 15.84
N ARG A 131 6.01 17.28 16.16
CA ARG A 131 5.95 15.91 15.60
C ARG A 131 4.90 15.78 14.48
N ARG A 132 4.29 16.89 14.06
CA ARG A 132 3.40 16.94 12.91
C ARG A 132 4.15 17.34 11.64
N LEU A 133 3.75 16.77 10.51
CA LEU A 133 4.33 17.08 9.21
C LEU A 133 3.24 17.10 8.13
N ASP A 134 3.13 18.19 7.38
CA ASP A 134 2.49 18.17 6.07
C ASP A 134 3.51 17.63 5.06
N TYR A 135 3.24 16.44 4.55
CA TYR A 135 4.03 15.77 3.53
C TYR A 135 3.27 15.88 2.21
N VAL A 136 3.81 16.65 1.28
CA VAL A 136 3.17 16.95 0.01
C VAL A 136 4.05 16.42 -1.11
N PHE A 137 3.56 15.45 -1.87
CA PHE A 137 4.16 15.15 -3.16
C PHE A 137 3.95 16.33 -4.09
N THR A 138 5.03 16.84 -4.64
CA THR A 138 5.03 18.04 -5.48
C THR A 138 5.62 17.74 -6.84
N THR A 139 4.87 18.02 -7.87
CA THR A 139 5.36 18.14 -9.25
C THR A 139 5.67 19.62 -9.48
N ALA A 140 6.93 19.94 -9.82
CA ALA A 140 7.38 21.33 -9.89
C ALA A 140 7.61 21.80 -11.34
N GLY A 141 6.82 22.78 -11.78
CA GLY A 141 7.14 23.69 -12.90
C GLY A 141 7.41 23.05 -14.27
N LYS A 142 7.89 23.85 -15.22
CA LYS A 142 8.25 23.37 -16.57
C LYS A 142 9.40 22.37 -16.44
N GLY A 143 9.17 21.13 -16.87
CA GLY A 143 10.16 20.06 -16.80
C GLY A 143 11.52 20.45 -17.41
N LYS A 144 12.59 19.87 -16.86
CA LYS A 144 13.95 20.07 -17.35
C LYS A 144 14.10 19.42 -18.72
N ARG A 145 14.59 20.16 -19.71
CA ARG A 145 14.97 19.61 -21.01
C ARG A 145 16.40 19.09 -20.96
N ALA A 146 16.60 17.81 -21.28
CA ALA A 146 17.92 17.20 -21.42
C ALA A 146 17.83 16.05 -22.44
N ASP A 147 18.87 15.85 -23.24
CA ASP A 147 19.00 14.73 -24.20
C ASP A 147 17.83 14.56 -25.18
N GLY A 148 17.14 15.65 -25.52
CA GLY A 148 15.94 15.64 -26.37
C GLY A 148 14.64 15.29 -25.65
N PHE A 149 14.69 14.99 -24.35
CA PHE A 149 13.54 14.65 -23.51
C PHE A 149 13.19 15.78 -22.53
N VAL A 150 11.92 15.80 -22.08
CA VAL A 150 11.44 16.68 -21.00
C VAL A 150 11.23 15.81 -19.76
N TYR A 151 11.98 16.09 -18.71
CA TYR A 151 11.86 15.43 -17.41
C TYR A 151 11.03 16.30 -16.47
N SER A 152 9.90 15.79 -16.01
CA SER A 152 9.12 16.45 -14.94
C SER A 152 9.97 16.54 -13.68
N ASN A 153 9.89 17.67 -12.96
CA ASN A 153 10.57 17.76 -11.66
C ASN A 153 9.65 17.19 -10.60
N PHE A 154 10.12 16.15 -9.91
CA PHE A 154 9.40 15.55 -8.81
C PHE A 154 10.11 15.89 -7.49
N GLY A 155 9.32 16.00 -6.42
CA GLY A 155 9.84 16.36 -5.11
C GLY A 155 8.80 16.17 -4.00
N VAL A 156 9.25 16.48 -2.79
CA VAL A 156 8.43 16.51 -1.59
C VAL A 156 8.55 17.89 -0.97
N ASN A 157 7.43 18.52 -0.63
CA ASN A 157 7.38 19.87 -0.06
C ASN A 157 8.17 20.90 -0.90
N ASN A 158 8.00 20.84 -2.23
CA ASN A 158 8.68 21.69 -3.23
C ASN A 158 10.20 21.52 -3.29
N LYS A 159 10.74 20.41 -2.76
CA LYS A 159 12.16 20.09 -2.78
C LYS A 159 12.41 18.73 -3.42
N THR A 160 13.34 18.68 -4.35
CA THR A 160 13.94 17.43 -4.84
C THR A 160 14.81 16.82 -3.74
N LEU A 161 14.92 15.50 -3.71
CA LEU A 161 15.83 14.76 -2.82
C LEU A 161 17.23 15.39 -2.78
N SER A 162 17.76 15.62 -1.58
CA SER A 162 19.19 15.87 -1.35
C SER A 162 19.79 14.65 -0.68
N VAL A 163 20.84 14.08 -1.27
CA VAL A 163 21.57 12.96 -0.67
C VAL A 163 22.52 13.40 0.46
N GLN A 164 22.76 14.71 0.57
CA GLN A 164 23.68 15.30 1.55
C GLN A 164 22.98 15.71 2.84
N HIS A 165 21.67 15.99 2.81
CA HIS A 165 20.96 16.59 3.94
C HIS A 165 19.75 15.75 4.33
N VAL A 166 19.64 15.46 5.62
CA VAL A 166 18.41 14.92 6.22
C VAL A 166 17.34 16.03 6.30
N GLN A 167 16.12 15.76 5.82
CA GLN A 167 15.03 16.73 5.88
C GLN A 167 14.34 16.79 7.26
N ARG A 168 14.40 15.71 8.06
CA ARG A 168 13.82 15.67 9.41
C ARG A 168 14.53 14.70 10.32
N ARG A 169 14.78 15.12 11.56
CA ARG A 169 15.32 14.27 12.63
C ARG A 169 14.21 13.93 13.64
N ILE A 170 14.12 12.65 13.99
CA ILE A 170 13.04 12.06 14.79
C ILE A 170 13.68 11.28 15.94
N PRO A 171 13.39 11.62 17.20
CA PRO A 171 13.88 10.83 18.32
C PRO A 171 13.30 9.41 18.28
N LEU A 172 14.13 8.41 18.59
CA LEU A 172 13.68 7.03 18.79
C LEU A 172 12.56 6.99 19.83
N GLY A 173 11.51 6.23 19.53
CA GLY A 173 10.29 6.09 20.33
C GLY A 173 9.26 7.22 20.18
N ALA A 174 9.55 8.26 19.39
CA ALA A 174 8.62 9.36 19.15
C ALA A 174 7.42 8.93 18.31
N LEU A 175 6.23 9.44 18.66
CA LEU A 175 5.01 9.35 17.86
C LEU A 175 4.96 10.53 16.89
N GLU A 176 4.81 10.24 15.60
CA GLU A 176 4.72 11.22 14.52
C GLU A 176 3.32 11.16 13.87
N GLU A 177 2.81 12.32 13.45
CA GLU A 177 1.54 12.43 12.72
C GLU A 177 1.77 13.17 11.41
N TRP A 178 1.61 12.48 10.29
CA TRP A 178 1.90 13.05 8.97
C TRP A 178 0.61 13.18 8.18
N ARG A 179 0.36 14.36 7.63
CA ARG A 179 -0.72 14.60 6.69
C ARG A 179 -0.15 14.52 5.28
N LEU A 180 -0.47 13.42 4.60
CA LEU A 180 -0.02 13.10 3.25
C LEU A 180 -0.99 13.69 2.24
N SER A 181 -0.48 14.40 1.23
CA SER A 181 -1.28 14.93 0.13
C SER A 181 -0.44 15.07 -1.14
N GLU A 182 -1.10 15.38 -2.25
CA GLU A 182 -0.45 15.69 -3.51
C GLU A 182 -0.80 17.12 -3.93
N SER A 183 0.18 17.83 -4.48
CA SER A 183 -0.02 19.15 -5.07
C SER A 183 0.74 19.21 -6.39
N ASP A 184 0.02 19.45 -7.47
CA ASP A 184 0.63 19.86 -8.72
C ASP A 184 0.57 21.39 -8.79
N LEU A 185 1.74 22.04 -8.86
CA LEU A 185 1.89 23.49 -8.66
C LEU A 185 1.25 24.28 -9.82
N GLY A 186 -0.08 24.42 -9.78
CA GLY A 186 -0.87 25.20 -10.73
C GLY A 186 -1.87 24.40 -11.58
N THR A 187 -1.91 23.08 -11.46
CA THR A 187 -2.88 22.20 -12.14
C THR A 187 -3.37 21.11 -11.18
N PRO A 188 -4.59 20.59 -11.31
CA PRO A 188 -4.98 19.38 -10.60
C PRO A 188 -4.08 18.23 -11.03
N SER A 189 -3.45 17.53 -10.08
CA SER A 189 -2.74 16.29 -10.41
C SER A 189 -3.73 15.33 -11.06
N VAL A 190 -3.35 14.76 -12.20
CA VAL A 190 -4.14 13.76 -12.92
C VAL A 190 -3.56 12.35 -12.74
N VAL A 191 -2.37 12.23 -12.13
CA VAL A 191 -1.64 10.97 -11.93
C VAL A 191 -1.35 10.77 -10.45
N ASN A 192 -1.67 9.59 -9.93
CA ASN A 192 -1.47 9.20 -8.54
C ASN A 192 0.02 9.00 -8.23
N HIS A 193 0.43 9.40 -7.02
CA HIS A 193 1.76 9.14 -6.50
C HIS A 193 1.65 8.23 -5.26
N PRO A 194 1.88 6.91 -5.42
CA PRO A 194 1.92 5.97 -4.31
C PRO A 194 2.95 6.37 -3.25
N PHE A 195 2.51 6.68 -2.04
CA PHE A 195 3.38 6.93 -0.90
C PHE A 195 3.88 5.61 -0.33
N HIS A 196 5.19 5.51 -0.08
CA HIS A 196 5.81 4.41 0.65
C HIS A 196 6.77 4.95 1.73
N MET A 197 6.76 4.33 2.90
CA MET A 197 7.69 4.65 4.00
C MET A 197 8.52 3.43 4.37
N HIS A 198 9.83 3.62 4.46
CA HIS A 198 10.75 2.56 4.88
C HIS A 198 10.75 2.38 6.39
N VAL A 199 11.20 1.19 6.81
CA VAL A 199 11.46 0.77 8.21
C VAL A 199 10.21 0.67 9.09
N ASN A 200 9.23 1.55 8.94
CA ASN A 200 8.09 1.67 9.82
C ASN A 200 6.78 1.49 9.05
N HIS A 201 5.85 0.74 9.63
CA HIS A 201 4.45 0.82 9.25
C HIS A 201 3.81 2.06 9.87
N PHE A 202 2.73 2.52 9.25
CA PHE A 202 1.90 3.61 9.73
C PHE A 202 0.44 3.19 9.82
N GLN A 203 -0.26 3.75 10.80
CA GLN A 203 -1.69 3.57 10.97
C GLN A 203 -2.44 4.74 10.32
N ILE A 204 -3.46 4.43 9.54
CA ILE A 204 -4.38 5.44 8.99
C ILE A 204 -5.26 5.98 10.12
N VAL A 205 -5.25 7.30 10.33
CA VAL A 205 -6.04 7.95 11.40
C VAL A 205 -7.07 8.95 10.88
N GLY A 206 -7.01 9.30 9.60
CA GLY A 206 -8.00 10.15 8.96
C GLY A 206 -7.77 10.23 7.45
N MET A 207 -8.80 10.58 6.69
CA MET A 207 -8.71 10.73 5.24
C MET A 207 -9.84 11.61 4.70
N SER A 208 -9.62 12.23 3.54
CA SER A 208 -10.58 13.14 2.93
C SER A 208 -11.60 12.49 1.99
N HIS A 209 -11.30 11.29 1.48
CA HIS A 209 -12.09 10.62 0.44
C HIS A 209 -13.14 9.65 1.00
N GLY A 210 -13.19 9.48 2.32
CA GLY A 210 -14.08 8.53 2.98
C GLY A 210 -13.63 7.07 2.85
N GLU A 211 -14.44 6.18 3.39
CA GLU A 211 -14.17 4.75 3.45
C GLU A 211 -14.52 4.03 2.13
N GLY A 212 -13.89 2.88 1.88
CA GLY A 212 -14.37 1.90 0.89
C GLY A 212 -13.55 1.73 -0.41
N VAL A 213 -12.50 2.51 -0.64
CA VAL A 213 -11.68 2.41 -1.86
C VAL A 213 -10.46 1.48 -1.70
N ASP A 214 -9.61 1.72 -0.69
CA ASP A 214 -8.35 0.96 -0.50
C ASP A 214 -8.13 0.51 0.95
N TYR A 215 -8.16 1.47 1.88
CA TYR A 215 -7.91 1.26 3.31
C TYR A 215 -9.01 1.93 4.15
N ALA A 216 -9.01 1.59 5.44
CA ALA A 216 -9.92 2.14 6.43
C ALA A 216 -9.17 2.81 7.59
N VAL A 217 -9.85 3.71 8.33
CA VAL A 217 -9.29 4.26 9.56
C VAL A 217 -8.99 3.13 10.56
N GLY A 218 -7.74 3.07 11.01
CA GLY A 218 -7.21 2.03 11.89
C GLY A 218 -6.33 1.00 11.20
N ASP A 219 -6.32 0.96 9.86
CA ASP A 219 -5.46 0.06 9.10
C ASP A 219 -4.00 0.43 9.24
N TRP A 220 -3.17 -0.59 9.30
CA TRP A 220 -1.72 -0.48 9.22
C TRP A 220 -1.27 -0.73 7.79
N ARG A 221 -0.42 0.16 7.28
CA ARG A 221 0.11 0.16 5.92
C ARG A 221 1.57 0.59 5.94
N ASP A 222 2.31 0.27 4.89
CA ASP A 222 3.57 0.95 4.57
C ASP A 222 3.53 1.63 3.20
N SER A 223 2.50 1.31 2.41
CA SER A 223 2.31 1.83 1.06
C SER A 223 0.84 2.15 0.80
N ILE A 224 0.54 3.36 0.35
CA ILE A 224 -0.82 3.79 -0.01
C ILE A 224 -0.81 4.70 -1.22
N SER A 225 -1.86 4.63 -2.03
CA SER A 225 -2.19 5.73 -2.94
C SER A 225 -2.73 6.92 -2.13
N LEU A 226 -2.50 8.14 -2.62
CA LEU A 226 -3.11 9.34 -2.04
C LEU A 226 -4.32 9.76 -2.87
N PRO A 227 -5.42 10.22 -2.27
CA PRO A 227 -6.62 10.56 -3.03
C PRO A 227 -6.40 11.81 -3.90
N LEU A 228 -6.74 11.72 -5.19
CA LEU A 228 -6.76 12.86 -6.10
C LEU A 228 -8.16 13.48 -6.19
N LEU A 229 -8.58 14.15 -5.12
CA LEU A 229 -9.88 14.82 -5.10
C LEU A 229 -9.90 16.09 -5.97
N PRO A 230 -11.03 16.42 -6.60
CA PRO A 230 -11.22 17.68 -7.30
C PRO A 230 -10.78 18.87 -6.45
N ALA A 231 -10.14 19.87 -7.09
CA ALA A 231 -9.59 21.07 -6.45
C ALA A 231 -8.41 20.86 -5.47
N GLY A 232 -7.73 19.69 -5.50
CA GLY A 232 -6.48 19.49 -4.76
C GLY A 232 -6.64 19.31 -3.25
N GLY A 233 -7.84 18.92 -2.80
CA GLY A 233 -8.18 18.75 -1.37
C GLY A 233 -7.93 17.35 -0.81
N GLY A 234 -7.35 16.45 -1.60
CA GLY A 234 -7.13 15.07 -1.20
C GLY A 234 -6.03 14.91 -0.15
N PHE A 235 -6.32 14.24 0.97
CA PHE A 235 -5.32 13.90 1.97
C PHE A 235 -5.62 12.62 2.74
N VAL A 236 -4.56 12.10 3.36
CA VAL A 236 -4.58 11.01 4.34
C VAL A 236 -3.74 11.43 5.54
N THR A 237 -4.28 11.32 6.74
CA THR A 237 -3.52 11.52 7.97
C THR A 237 -3.11 10.15 8.49
N ILE A 238 -1.81 9.99 8.72
CA ILE A 238 -1.19 8.77 9.23
C ILE A 238 -0.51 9.05 10.57
N ARG A 239 -0.41 8.03 11.42
CA ARG A 239 0.46 8.02 12.61
C ARG A 239 1.41 6.85 12.58
N TRP A 240 2.62 7.05 13.06
CA TRP A 240 3.62 5.99 13.19
C TRP A 240 4.57 6.31 14.34
N ARG A 241 5.32 5.30 14.80
CA ARG A 241 6.26 5.44 15.90
C ARG A 241 7.63 4.94 15.47
N ALA A 242 8.67 5.70 15.78
CA ALA A 242 10.04 5.38 15.44
C ALA A 242 10.63 4.35 16.42
N ASP A 243 10.19 3.09 16.38
CA ASP A 243 10.34 2.18 17.52
C ASP A 243 11.65 1.39 17.59
N ASP A 244 12.10 0.83 16.47
CA ASP A 244 13.05 -0.29 16.53
C ASP A 244 14.46 0.07 16.07
N TYR A 245 14.61 1.01 15.12
CA TYR A 245 15.88 1.26 14.45
C TYR A 245 16.19 2.74 14.31
N THR A 246 17.42 3.11 14.67
CA THR A 246 18.03 4.41 14.35
C THR A 246 18.70 4.37 12.98
N GLY A 247 18.73 5.50 12.28
CA GLY A 247 19.39 5.66 11.00
C GLY A 247 18.59 6.54 10.04
N LYS A 248 19.17 6.78 8.86
CA LYS A 248 18.51 7.50 7.76
C LYS A 248 17.62 6.53 6.98
N ALA A 249 16.38 6.91 6.72
CA ALA A 249 15.43 6.14 5.93
C ALA A 249 14.62 7.08 5.02
N PRO A 250 14.21 6.61 3.83
CA PRO A 250 13.37 7.40 2.95
C PRO A 250 11.87 7.15 3.19
N ALA A 251 11.08 8.19 2.97
CA ALA A 251 9.69 8.10 2.56
C ALA A 251 9.61 8.69 1.15
N HIS A 252 8.98 8.00 0.20
CA HIS A 252 9.07 8.37 -1.22
C HIS A 252 7.88 7.91 -2.03
N CYS A 253 7.76 8.43 -3.26
CA CYS A 253 6.85 7.87 -4.24
C CYS A 253 7.35 6.50 -4.70
N HIS A 254 6.49 5.48 -4.75
CA HIS A 254 6.88 4.14 -5.17
C HIS A 254 6.85 3.94 -6.70
N ILE A 255 6.59 4.99 -7.48
CA ILE A 255 6.88 4.99 -8.92
C ILE A 255 8.38 5.24 -9.07
N PHE A 256 9.11 4.22 -9.51
CA PHE A 256 10.57 4.21 -9.58
C PHE A 256 11.17 5.45 -10.26
N ALA A 257 10.64 5.82 -11.43
CA ALA A 257 11.11 7.01 -12.15
C ALA A 257 10.88 8.32 -11.38
N HIS A 258 9.82 8.40 -10.56
CA HIS A 258 9.52 9.59 -9.75
C HIS A 258 10.45 9.66 -8.53
N SER A 259 10.70 8.53 -7.85
CA SER A 259 11.66 8.50 -6.73
C SER A 259 13.08 8.85 -7.19
N ASP A 260 13.54 8.29 -8.30
CA ASP A 260 14.90 8.49 -8.82
C ASP A 260 15.17 9.93 -9.26
N THR A 261 14.12 10.61 -9.74
CA THR A 261 14.19 12.03 -10.12
C THR A 261 13.94 12.98 -8.94
N GLY A 262 13.72 12.43 -7.75
CA GLY A 262 13.81 13.15 -6.48
C GLY A 262 12.53 13.28 -5.67
N MET A 263 11.48 12.51 -5.99
CA MET A 263 10.26 12.41 -5.17
C MET A 263 10.45 11.59 -3.89
N SER A 264 11.44 11.98 -3.10
CA SER A 264 11.89 11.25 -1.92
C SER A 264 12.27 12.22 -0.81
N TYR A 265 12.02 11.78 0.41
CA TYR A 265 12.21 12.53 1.64
C TYR A 265 13.00 11.67 2.62
N THR A 266 14.18 12.12 3.01
CA THR A 266 15.01 11.42 3.99
C THR A 266 14.71 11.94 5.39
N PHE A 267 14.29 11.04 6.27
CA PHE A 267 14.23 11.28 7.71
C PHE A 267 15.32 10.47 8.41
N GLU A 268 15.78 10.95 9.54
CA GLU A 268 16.73 10.25 10.40
C GLU A 268 16.07 9.98 11.74
N ILE A 269 16.04 8.71 12.14
CA ILE A 269 15.70 8.32 13.50
C ILE A 269 17.00 8.30 14.31
N TYR A 270 17.06 9.06 15.40
CA TYR A 270 18.25 9.14 16.25
C TYR A 270 17.93 8.77 17.69
N ASP A 271 18.91 8.21 18.39
CA ASP A 271 18.81 7.93 19.82
C ASP A 271 19.19 9.19 20.61
N PRO A 272 18.23 9.84 21.31
CA PRO A 272 18.49 11.08 22.01
C PRO A 272 19.46 10.91 23.19
N GLU A 273 19.55 9.71 23.78
CA GLU A 273 20.47 9.46 24.90
C GLU A 273 21.90 9.27 24.41
N LYS A 274 22.09 8.57 23.29
CA LYS A 274 23.42 8.48 22.64
C LYS A 274 23.90 9.83 22.12
N GLU A 275 23.01 10.66 21.59
CA GLU A 275 23.38 12.00 21.11
C GLU A 275 23.80 12.91 22.27
N LYS A 276 23.07 12.91 23.38
CA LYS A 276 23.46 13.66 24.60
C LYS A 276 24.80 13.20 25.16
N ALA A 277 25.10 11.91 25.06
CA ALA A 277 26.37 11.34 25.49
C ALA A 277 27.54 11.62 24.52
N GLY A 278 27.31 12.33 23.40
CA GLY A 278 28.33 12.61 22.39
C GLY A 278 28.79 11.36 21.62
N MET A 279 27.98 10.30 21.62
CA MET A 279 28.31 8.99 21.01
C MET A 279 27.82 8.86 19.56
N VAL A 280 27.30 9.93 18.96
CA VAL A 280 26.86 9.96 17.56
C VAL A 280 27.63 11.04 16.82
N ALA A 281 28.34 10.63 15.77
CA ALA A 281 28.99 11.54 14.83
C ALA A 281 27.94 12.49 14.24
N ARG A 282 28.18 13.80 14.32
CA ARG A 282 27.32 14.80 13.66
C ARG A 282 27.54 14.73 12.15
N GLU A 283 26.55 15.15 11.35
CA GLU A 283 26.68 15.22 9.88
C GLU A 283 28.02 15.88 9.49
N GLY A 284 28.89 15.12 8.82
CA GLY A 284 30.24 15.54 8.43
C GLY A 284 31.39 14.66 8.97
N GLU A 285 31.14 13.76 9.90
CA GLU A 285 32.14 12.81 10.43
C GLU A 285 31.83 11.37 10.02
N TYR A 286 32.00 11.03 8.74
CA TYR A 286 32.16 9.64 8.33
C TYR A 286 33.66 9.33 8.23
N PRO A 287 34.19 8.37 9.01
CA PRO A 287 35.56 7.93 8.83
C PRO A 287 35.61 7.07 7.55
N GLY A 288 35.97 7.69 6.43
CA GLY A 288 36.02 6.98 5.15
C GLY A 288 36.50 7.77 3.93
N ASP A 289 36.55 9.10 3.97
CA ASP A 289 37.10 9.88 2.85
C ASP A 289 38.61 10.12 3.06
N VAL A 290 39.41 9.12 2.63
CA VAL A 290 40.84 9.26 2.31
C VAL A 290 41.04 8.91 0.86
#